data_AF-A0A2U8FF59-F1
#
_entry.id   AF-A0A2U8FF59-F1
#
_cell.length_a   1.000
_cell.length_b   1.000
_cell.length_c   1.000
_cell.angle_alpha   90.00
_cell.angle_beta   90.00
_cell.angle_gamma   90.00
#
_symmetry.space_group_name_H-M   'P 1'
#
loop_
_entity.id
_entity.type
_entity.pdbx_description
1 polymer ?
#
loop_
_entity_poly.entity_id
_entity_poly.type
_entity_poly.pdbx_seq_one_letter_code
_entity_poly.pdbx_strand_id
1 'polypeptide(L)'
;MEQEILEILDKYPSFLATKEACKNPLPPMQFTFLKNNKLYFCTAKAIYKHRQNFNSVEFGIYNNQWIRIKRITQFNEDLSIKETMFERYLL
;
A
#
# COMPACT_ATOMS: atom_id res chain seq x y z
N MET A 1 -15.95 -0.31 -10.52
CA MET A 1 -14.60 -0.05 -11.08
C MET A 1 -13.58 0.21 -9.99
N GLU A 2 -13.77 1.18 -9.09
CA GLU A 2 -12.80 1.39 -7.99
C GLU A 2 -12.74 0.22 -6.99
N GLN A 3 -13.89 -0.37 -6.64
CA GLN A 3 -13.97 -1.50 -5.71
C GLN A 3 -13.15 -2.72 -6.17
N GLU A 4 -13.33 -3.13 -7.43
CA GLU A 4 -12.66 -4.28 -8.04
C GLU A 4 -11.13 -4.12 -8.06
N ILE A 5 -10.65 -2.91 -8.34
CA ILE A 5 -9.22 -2.59 -8.33
C ILE A 5 -8.66 -2.68 -6.90
N LEU A 6 -9.41 -2.23 -5.89
CA LEU A 6 -9.02 -2.32 -4.49
C LEU A 6 -9.02 -3.77 -3.98
N GLU A 7 -9.94 -4.60 -4.46
CA GLU A 7 -9.97 -6.03 -4.17
C GLU A 7 -8.78 -6.76 -4.79
N ILE A 8 -8.36 -6.38 -6.01
CA ILE A 8 -7.13 -6.89 -6.63
C ILE A 8 -5.90 -6.51 -5.79
N LEU A 9 -5.84 -5.28 -5.27
CA LEU A 9 -4.79 -4.80 -4.36
C LEU A 9 -4.75 -5.54 -3.02
N ASP A 10 -5.88 -6.00 -2.51
CA ASP A 10 -5.99 -6.80 -1.28
C ASP A 10 -5.51 -8.23 -1.49
N LYS A 11 -5.69 -8.79 -2.70
CA LYS A 11 -5.47 -10.21 -2.99
C LYS A 11 -4.09 -10.54 -3.56
N TYR A 12 -3.51 -9.66 -4.36
CA TYR A 12 -2.27 -9.93 -5.09
C TYR A 12 -1.10 -9.10 -4.54
N PRO A 13 0.13 -9.64 -4.54
CA PRO A 13 1.32 -8.87 -4.22
C PRO A 13 1.41 -7.63 -5.11
N SER A 14 1.69 -6.49 -4.49
CA SER A 14 1.82 -5.21 -5.19
C SER A 14 3.23 -4.65 -5.02
N PHE A 15 3.63 -3.74 -5.91
CA PHE A 15 4.86 -2.99 -5.80
C PHE A 15 4.54 -1.54 -5.48
N LEU A 16 5.27 -0.95 -4.54
CA LEU A 16 5.08 0.45 -4.17
C LEU A 16 6.20 1.32 -4.73
N ALA A 17 5.86 2.19 -5.67
CA ALA A 17 6.75 3.26 -6.11
C ALA A 17 6.51 4.53 -5.31
N THR A 18 7.60 5.08 -4.80
CA THR A 18 7.68 6.40 -4.15
C THR A 18 8.75 7.23 -4.85
N LYS A 19 8.74 8.55 -4.66
CA LYS A 19 9.69 9.48 -5.30
C LYS A 19 11.16 9.12 -5.03
N GLU A 20 11.47 8.53 -3.88
CA GLU A 20 12.84 8.09 -3.54
C GLU A 20 13.15 6.65 -3.95
N ALA A 21 12.13 5.81 -4.12
CA ALA A 21 12.31 4.44 -4.61
C ALA A 21 12.84 4.41 -6.05
N CYS A 22 12.90 5.54 -6.77
CA CYS A 22 13.58 5.62 -8.07
C CYS A 22 15.08 5.22 -8.01
N LYS A 23 15.70 5.14 -6.82
CA LYS A 23 17.11 4.74 -6.65
C LYS A 23 17.31 3.30 -6.16
N ASN A 24 16.26 2.60 -5.70
CA ASN A 24 16.34 1.26 -5.11
C ASN A 24 15.19 0.36 -5.62
N PRO A 25 15.36 -0.98 -5.72
CA PRO A 25 14.30 -1.85 -6.19
C PRO A 25 13.01 -1.68 -5.36
N LEU A 26 11.87 -1.61 -6.05
CA LEU A 26 10.55 -1.47 -5.45
C LEU A 26 10.30 -2.65 -4.50
N PRO A 27 10.14 -2.43 -3.18
CA PRO A 27 9.90 -3.54 -2.28
C PRO A 27 8.50 -4.13 -2.58
N PRO A 28 8.36 -5.47 -2.59
CA PRO A 28 7.04 -6.07 -2.66
C PRO A 28 6.24 -5.70 -1.41
N MET A 29 5.03 -5.21 -1.61
CA MET A 29 4.02 -5.03 -0.58
C MET A 29 3.20 -6.30 -0.47
N GLN A 30 3.33 -6.95 0.68
CA GLN A 30 2.58 -8.16 1.03
C GLN A 30 1.48 -7.89 2.08
N PHE A 31 1.45 -6.68 2.64
CA PHE A 31 0.60 -6.31 3.79
C PHE A 31 -0.38 -5.21 3.40
N THR A 32 -1.22 -5.44 2.39
CA THR A 32 -2.27 -4.53 1.95
C THR A 32 -3.63 -5.09 2.31
N PHE A 33 -4.50 -4.31 2.96
CA PHE A 33 -5.90 -4.72 3.11
C PHE A 33 -6.94 -3.64 2.85
N LEU A 34 -8.10 -4.06 2.37
CA LEU A 34 -9.27 -3.21 2.12
C LEU A 34 -10.24 -3.23 3.32
N LYS A 35 -10.58 -2.05 3.86
CA LYS A 35 -11.64 -1.88 4.87
C LYS A 35 -12.32 -0.53 4.68
N ASN A 36 -13.65 -0.49 4.76
CA ASN A 36 -14.45 0.73 4.61
C ASN A 36 -14.08 1.56 3.35
N ASN A 37 -13.91 0.89 2.21
CA ASN A 37 -13.47 1.49 0.93
C ASN A 37 -12.13 2.23 0.97
N LYS A 38 -11.26 1.90 1.93
CA LYS A 38 -9.88 2.40 2.01
C LYS A 38 -8.91 1.24 1.98
N LEU A 39 -7.87 1.38 1.17
CA LEU A 39 -6.74 0.46 1.18
C LEU A 39 -5.72 0.92 2.23
N TYR A 40 -5.39 0.02 3.14
CA TYR A 40 -4.39 0.20 4.17
C TYR A 40 -3.17 -0.64 3.83
N PHE A 41 -2.00 -0.17 4.23
CA PHE A 41 -0.77 -0.95 4.13
C PHE A 41 0.20 -0.59 5.26
N CYS A 42 1.07 -1.54 5.60
CA CYS A 42 2.17 -1.31 6.53
C CYS A 42 3.40 -0.74 5.80
N THR A 43 4.18 0.06 6.51
CA THR A 43 5.41 0.67 5.97
C THR A 43 6.52 0.71 7.00
N ALA A 44 7.76 0.57 6.54
CA ALA A 44 8.92 0.81 7.38
C ALA A 44 9.04 2.29 7.77
N LYS A 45 9.67 2.55 8.93
CA LYS A 45 9.90 3.88 9.50
C LYS A 45 10.65 4.83 8.56
N ALA A 46 11.61 4.31 7.79
CA ALA A 46 12.36 5.09 6.81
C ALA A 46 11.40 5.69 5.76
N ILE A 47 10.62 4.84 5.09
CA ILE A 47 9.66 5.26 4.05
C ILE A 47 8.57 6.18 4.63
N TYR A 48 8.15 5.97 5.88
CA TYR A 48 7.19 6.84 6.55
C TYR A 48 7.65 8.30 6.63
N LYS A 49 8.91 8.56 7.03
CA LYS A 49 9.44 9.92 7.12
C LYS A 49 9.38 10.64 5.77
N HIS A 50 9.75 9.96 4.70
CA HIS A 50 9.72 10.53 3.36
C HIS A 50 8.29 10.82 2.88
N ARG A 51 7.33 9.97 3.25
CA ARG A 51 5.92 10.16 2.90
C ARG A 51 5.26 11.37 3.54
N GLN A 52 5.79 11.89 4.64
CA GLN A 52 5.34 13.16 5.22
C GLN A 52 5.57 14.33 4.25
N ASN A 53 6.63 14.26 3.45
CA ASN A 53 6.96 15.29 2.46
C ASN A 53 6.48 14.95 1.03
N PHE A 54 6.38 13.65 0.70
CA PHE A 54 5.97 13.14 -0.61
C PHE A 54 4.96 12.00 -0.47
N ASN A 55 3.67 12.35 -0.40
CA ASN A 55 2.61 11.41 -0.08
C ASN A 55 2.00 10.69 -1.30
N SER A 56 2.41 11.06 -2.53
CA SER A 56 1.98 10.37 -3.75
C SER A 56 2.72 9.04 -3.88
N VAL A 57 1.95 8.00 -4.16
CA VAL A 57 2.46 6.65 -4.41
C VAL A 57 1.85 6.09 -5.68
N GLU A 58 2.54 5.14 -6.28
CA GLU A 58 1.99 4.30 -7.33
C GLU A 58 2.08 2.83 -6.93
N PHE A 59 0.97 2.13 -7.07
CA PHE A 59 0.91 0.68 -6.91
C PHE A 59 0.98 0.03 -8.28
N GLY A 60 1.88 -0.94 -8.44
CA GLY A 60 1.93 -1.84 -9.59
C GLY A 60 1.47 -3.24 -9.21
N ILE A 61 0.51 -3.80 -9.94
CA ILE A 61 0.05 -5.19 -9.76
C ILE A 61 0.00 -5.89 -11.10
N TYR A 62 0.32 -7.18 -11.08
CA TYR A 62 0.09 -8.06 -12.20
C TYR A 62 -1.01 -9.08 -11.87
N ASN A 63 -2.11 -9.06 -12.63
CA ASN A 63 -3.17 -10.06 -12.60
C ASN A 63 -3.67 -10.29 -14.03
N ASN A 64 -3.01 -11.19 -14.78
CA ASN A 64 -3.15 -11.40 -16.24
C ASN A 64 -2.85 -10.17 -17.12
N GLN A 65 -2.81 -8.98 -16.54
CA GLN A 65 -2.43 -7.69 -17.12
C GLN A 65 -1.79 -6.81 -16.04
N TRP A 66 -1.00 -5.83 -16.46
CA TRP A 66 -0.41 -4.83 -15.57
C TRP A 66 -1.43 -3.76 -15.23
N ILE A 67 -1.63 -3.54 -13.93
CA ILE A 67 -2.47 -2.50 -13.37
C ILE A 67 -1.57 -1.54 -12.61
N ARG A 68 -1.68 -0.24 -12.93
CA ARG A 68 -0.91 0.83 -12.28
C ARG A 68 -1.87 1.86 -11.69
N ILE A 69 -1.73 2.12 -10.40
CA ILE A 69 -2.67 2.95 -9.65
C ILE A 69 -1.89 4.02 -8.90
N LYS A 70 -2.06 5.27 -9.34
CA LYS A 70 -1.49 6.42 -8.64
C LYS A 70 -2.48 6.97 -7.63
N ARG A 71 -2.07 7.11 -6.37
CA ARG A 71 -2.90 7.63 -5.27
C ARG A 71 -2.08 8.49 -4.31
N ILE A 72 -2.79 9.14 -3.39
CA ILE A 72 -2.21 9.87 -2.27
C ILE A 72 -2.43 9.03 -1.01
N THR A 73 -1.40 8.96 -0.16
CA THR A 73 -1.44 8.23 1.11
C THR A 73 -1.48 9.18 2.28
N GLN A 74 -2.10 8.75 3.37
CA GLN A 74 -2.17 9.48 4.63
C GLN A 74 -1.88 8.52 5.77
N PHE A 75 -1.17 9.00 6.79
CA PHE A 75 -0.97 8.21 8.00
C PHE A 75 -2.30 8.05 8.73
N ASN A 76 -2.53 6.86 9.30
CA ASN A 76 -3.73 6.59 10.06
C ASN A 76 -3.36 6.30 11.52
N GLU A 77 -3.95 7.07 12.44
CA GLU A 77 -3.70 6.96 13.87
C GLU A 77 -4.54 5.88 14.56
N ASP A 78 -5.66 5.47 13.95
CA ASP A 78 -6.62 4.48 14.47
C ASP A 78 -5.92 3.17 14.83
N LEU A 79 -5.95 2.84 16.12
CA LEU A 79 -5.32 1.63 16.65
C LEU A 79 -6.01 0.37 16.16
N SER A 80 -7.32 0.40 15.94
CA SER A 80 -8.08 -0.78 15.48
C SER A 80 -7.65 -1.26 14.09
N ILE A 81 -7.20 -0.33 13.24
CA ILE A 81 -6.64 -0.64 11.92
C ILE A 81 -5.27 -1.33 12.06
N LYS A 82 -4.47 -0.92 13.04
CA LYS A 82 -3.17 -1.51 13.33
C LYS A 82 -3.34 -2.91 13.91
N GLU A 83 -4.26 -3.09 14.85
CA GLU A 83 -4.65 -4.40 15.38
C GLU A 83 -5.08 -5.35 14.25
N THR A 84 -5.94 -4.89 13.34
CA THR A 84 -6.36 -5.67 12.16
C THR A 84 -5.15 -6.11 11.30
N MET A 85 -4.13 -5.25 11.14
CA MET A 85 -2.90 -5.60 10.41
C MET A 85 -2.11 -6.71 11.10
N PHE A 86 -1.93 -6.61 12.42
CA PHE A 86 -1.20 -7.61 13.19
C PHE A 86 -1.91 -8.96 13.17
N GLU A 87 -3.24 -8.98 13.30
CA GLU A 87 -4.04 -10.20 13.22
C GLU A 87 -3.95 -10.87 11.85
N ARG A 88 -4.06 -10.09 10.77
CA ARG A 88 -4.13 -10.62 9.40
C ARG A 88 -2.80 -11.12 8.87
N TYR A 89 -1.69 -10.52 9.30
CA TYR A 89 -0.36 -10.77 8.73
C TYR A 89 0.67 -11.28 9.72
N LEU A 90 0.29 -11.54 10.98
CA LEU A 90 1.18 -12.04 12.05
C LEU A 90 2.49 -11.23 12.12
N LEU A 91 2.37 -9.90 12.05
CA LEU A 91 3.48 -8.95 12.06
C LEU A 91 4.09 -8.76 13.46
#